data_AF-X1VEY0-F1
#
_entry.id   AF-X1VEY0-F1
#
_cell.length_a   1.000
_cell.length_b   1.000
_cell.length_c   1.000
_cell.angle_alpha   90.00
_cell.angle_beta   90.00
_cell.angle_gamma   90.00
#
_symmetry.space_group_name_H-M   'P 1'
#
loop_
_entity.id
_entity.type
_entity.pdbx_description
1 polymer ?
#
loop_
_entity_poly.entity_id
_entity_poly.type
_entity_poly.pdbx_seq_one_letter_code
_entity_poly.pdbx_strand_id
1 'polypeptide(L)' 'AVEKGEVEEEAVVVIGSGPIGQFAVGISKIMGAKIIIAIDINEKRLNIAKQMGA' A
#
# COMPACT_ATOMS: atom_id res chain seq x y z
N ALA A 1 2.46 16.29 -10.43
CA ALA A 1 2.62 16.92 -9.11
C ALA A 1 2.73 15.82 -8.07
N VAL A 2 3.52 16.00 -7.02
CA VAL A 2 3.57 15.10 -5.87
C VAL A 2 3.16 15.93 -4.66
N GLU A 3 2.13 15.47 -3.95
CA GLU A 3 1.67 16.09 -2.71
C GLU A 3 1.96 15.15 -1.55
N LYS A 4 2.13 15.72 -0.35
CA LYS A 4 2.24 14.94 0.87
C LYS A 4 0.85 14.36 1.16
N GLY A 5 0.71 13.04 1.10
CA GLY A 5 -0.54 12.38 1.44
C GLY A 5 -0.73 12.30 2.95
N GLU A 6 -1.86 12.80 3.45
CA GLU A 6 -2.42 12.44 4.76
C GLU A 6 -3.49 11.38 4.47
N VAL A 7 -3.39 10.20 5.08
CA VAL A 7 -4.19 9.03 4.66
C VAL A 7 -4.95 8.38 5.82
N GLU A 8 -4.97 9.02 6.99
CA GLU A 8 -5.66 8.50 8.17
C GLU A 8 -7.16 8.34 7.87
N GLU A 9 -7.72 7.18 8.18
CA GLU A 9 -9.11 6.79 7.86
C GLU A 9 -9.47 6.78 6.36
N GLU A 10 -8.50 6.95 5.45
CA GLU A 10 -8.71 6.92 4.00
C GLU A 10 -8.45 5.54 3.37
N ALA A 11 -8.84 5.40 2.10
CA ALA A 11 -8.50 4.24 1.27
C ALA A 11 -7.30 4.55 0.38
N VAL A 12 -6.25 3.73 0.45
CA VAL A 12 -5.03 3.87 -0.36
C VAL A 12 -4.97 2.76 -1.40
N VAL A 13 -4.77 3.12 -2.67
CA VAL A 13 -4.55 2.16 -3.76
C VAL A 13 -3.10 2.24 -4.23
N VAL A 14 -2.37 1.13 -4.14
CA VAL A 14 -0.99 1.00 -4.59
C VAL A 14 -0.96 0.16 -5.87
N ILE A 15 -0.70 0.82 -7.00
CA ILE A 15 -0.57 0.17 -8.30
C ILE A 15 0.91 -0.15 -8.56
N GLY A 16 1.26 -1.43 -8.49
CA GLY A 16 2.63 -1.96 -8.54
C GLY A 16 3.18 -2.24 -7.14
N SER A 17 3.24 -3.52 -6.74
CA SER A 17 3.68 -3.98 -5.41
C SER A 17 5.11 -4.51 -5.42
N GLY A 18 6.00 -3.83 -6.16
CA GLY A 18 7.45 -4.01 -6.01
C GLY A 18 7.96 -3.50 -4.65
N PRO A 19 9.28 -3.42 -4.43
CA PRO A 19 9.85 -2.99 -3.15
C PRO A 19 9.30 -1.63 -2.66
N ILE A 20 9.17 -0.65 -3.56
CA ILE A 20 8.63 0.69 -3.23
C ILE A 20 7.13 0.62 -2.93
N GLY A 21 6.36 -0.15 -3.71
CA GLY A 21 4.92 -0.32 -3.46
C GLY A 21 4.64 -1.02 -2.14
N GLN A 22 5.42 -2.04 -1.81
CA GLN A 22 5.37 -2.71 -0.51
C GLN A 22 5.72 -1.74 0.63
N PHE A 23 6.74 -0.90 0.45
CA PHE A 23 7.06 0.15 1.41
C PHE A 23 5.88 1.14 1.57
N ALA A 24 5.24 1.54 0.48
CA ALA A 24 4.06 2.39 0.52
C ALA A 24 2.90 1.73 1.29
N VAL A 25 2.62 0.44 1.07
CA VAL A 25 1.63 -0.33 1.85
C VAL A 25 1.94 -0.27 3.35
N GLY A 26 3.18 -0.55 3.74
CA GLY A 26 3.59 -0.54 5.15
C GLY A 26 3.46 0.84 5.77
N ILE A 27 3.88 1.90 5.07
CA ILE A 27 3.76 3.28 5.55
C ILE A 27 2.29 3.69 5.66
N SER A 28 1.45 3.41 4.66
CA SER A 28 0.02 3.69 4.72
C SER A 28 -0.65 2.99 5.91
N LYS A 29 -0.22 1.76 6.23
CA LYS A 29 -0.72 1.04 7.42
C LYS A 29 -0.34 1.74 8.72
N ILE A 30 0.91 2.17 8.84
CA ILE A 30 1.42 2.92 10.01
C ILE A 30 0.72 4.28 10.15
N MET A 31 0.40 4.92 9.03
CA MET A 31 -0.30 6.21 8.98
C MET A 31 -1.81 6.12 9.27
N GLY A 32 -2.35 4.93 9.53
CA GLY A 32 -3.76 4.77 9.90
C GLY A 32 -4.72 4.71 8.71
N ALA A 33 -4.25 4.33 7.52
CA ALA A 33 -5.15 4.08 6.41
C ALA A 33 -6.19 3.00 6.76
N LYS A 34 -7.46 3.29 6.46
CA LYS A 34 -8.59 2.40 6.77
C LYS A 34 -8.56 1.15 5.91
N ILE A 35 -8.28 1.34 4.62
CA ILE A 35 -8.23 0.28 3.61
C ILE A 35 -7.00 0.52 2.75
N ILE A 36 -6.23 -0.53 2.50
CA ILE A 36 -5.10 -0.47 1.58
C ILE A 36 -5.35 -1.55 0.53
N ILE A 37 -5.22 -1.20 -0.74
CA ILE A 37 -5.45 -2.12 -1.87
C ILE A 37 -4.18 -2.18 -2.69
N ALA A 38 -3.54 -3.35 -2.71
CA ALA A 38 -2.36 -3.60 -3.51
C ALA A 38 -2.74 -4.26 -4.85
N ILE A 39 -2.24 -3.71 -5.96
CA ILE A 39 -2.46 -4.23 -7.32
C ILE A 39 -1.09 -4.56 -7.92
N ASP A 40 -0.89 -5.79 -8.36
CA ASP A 40 0.30 -6.24 -9.09
C ASP A 40 -0.06 -7.50 -9.89
N ILE A 41 0.66 -7.79 -10.97
CA ILE A 41 0.49 -9.01 -11.75
C ILE A 41 1.17 -10.22 -11.10
N ASN A 42 2.10 -9.99 -10.17
CA ASN A 42 2.90 -11.02 -9.55
C ASN A 42 2.30 -11.43 -8.20
N GLU A 43 1.78 -12.66 -8.12
CA GLU A 43 1.15 -13.19 -6.90
C GLU A 43 2.07 -13.20 -5.68
N LYS A 44 3.38 -13.46 -5.85
CA LYS A 44 4.34 -13.43 -4.74
C LYS A 44 4.40 -12.04 -4.11
N ARG A 45 4.35 -10.98 -4.94
CA ARG A 45 4.35 -9.59 -4.46
C ARG A 45 3.05 -9.25 -3.74
N LEU A 46 1.92 -9.71 -4.27
CA LEU A 46 0.61 -9.55 -3.63
C LEU A 46 0.55 -10.24 -2.27
N ASN A 47 1.10 -11.45 -2.16
CA ASN A 47 1.14 -12.19 -0.88
C ASN A 47 1.96 -11.45 0.19
N ILE A 48 3.08 -10.84 -0.19
CA ILE A 48 3.87 -10.00 0.71
C ILE A 48 3.07 -8.75 1.11
N ALA A 49 2.48 -8.04 0.14
CA ALA A 49 1.68 -6.84 0.42
C ALA A 49 0.51 -7.15 1.38
N LYS A 50 -0.16 -8.30 1.21
CA LYS A 50 -1.21 -8.78 2.10
C LYS A 50 -0.72 -9.04 3.52
N GLN A 51 0.47 -9.62 3.67
CA GLN A 51 1.09 -9.79 4.99
C GLN A 51 1.46 -8.46 5.65
N MET A 52 1.73 -7.42 4.85
CA MET A 52 2.08 -6.07 5.34
C MET A 52 0.87 -5.23 5.74
N GLY A 53 -0.36 -5.68 5.45
CA GLY A 53 -1.59 -5.01 5.87
C GLY A 53 -2.37 -4.32 4.76
N ALA A 54 -2.02 -4.58 3.49
CA ALA A 54 -2.96 -4.45 2.38
C ALA A 54 -3.99 -5.58 2.35
#